data_AF-A0A938S6B8-F1
#
_entry.id   AF-A0A938S6B8-F1
#
_cell.length_a   1.000
_cell.length_b   1.000
_cell.length_c   1.000
_cell.angle_alpha   90.00
_cell.angle_beta   90.00
_cell.angle_gamma   90.00
#
_symmetry.space_group_name_H-M   'P 1'
#
loop_
_entity.id
_entity.type
_entity.pdbx_description
1 polymer ?
#
loop_
_entity_poly.entity_id
_entity_poly.type
_entity_poly.pdbx_seq_one_letter_code
_entity_poly.pdbx_strand_id
1 'polypeptide(L)'
;MKWTLFAVAAVAVLLVAPRVADATDLFGVEATYSGGTITQTASSLPNLIEALINNQGAFAPLLGNDFTGSLTYYGIPGAVAVAVQGDTQLTITSPLTGLDRTFTGTSRNDLEDQLKDWLLKEGSNEVGQLIQAVAEHSAAAITDGNPSSMTARMADRAFGTFGLFPANRVMRGSEPGHHAGLWFHTRQSQAETPVGTADTASYEIHVPWWLNFGRHVSLIGGASGQYMDTEGTAVYGGGSDLGLGIRPFVRDEQSHFGWQVTPFVGLHAMGTYDGATGGLLNQFGIASRLEFQLPRGILLIVANQFSHFNSLRLKIKDVNIDPMVEQNVLKNGLMVDVPLWADKSLYANGFFADTRFLQDAAVDNYQTLGAGLSLRGDRMSLNVYVSRDFAGDYRSWNAGAGLSFGL
;
A
#
# COMPACT_ATOMS: atom_id res chain seq x y z
N MET A 1 15.71 37.45 -2.42
CA MET A 1 16.46 36.30 -2.99
C MET A 1 16.18 35.00 -2.22
N LYS A 2 14.92 34.72 -1.84
CA LYS A 2 14.53 33.56 -1.00
C LYS A 2 13.46 32.66 -1.63
N TRP A 3 12.84 33.06 -2.75
CA TRP A 3 11.76 32.31 -3.40
C TRP A 3 12.26 31.37 -4.50
N THR A 4 13.42 31.66 -5.10
CA THR A 4 14.00 30.87 -6.18
C THR A 4 14.61 29.54 -5.73
N LEU A 5 14.96 29.36 -4.44
CA LEU A 5 15.39 28.05 -3.92
C LEU A 5 14.22 27.10 -3.64
N PHE A 6 13.01 27.61 -3.35
CA PHE A 6 11.84 26.77 -3.06
C PHE A 6 11.28 26.10 -4.32
N ALA A 7 11.39 26.74 -5.49
CA ALA A 7 10.97 26.16 -6.76
C ALA A 7 11.91 25.03 -7.22
N VAL A 8 13.21 25.09 -6.86
CA VAL A 8 14.22 24.10 -7.30
C VAL A 8 14.12 22.79 -6.52
N ALA A 9 13.73 22.82 -5.23
CA ALA A 9 13.51 21.62 -4.44
C ALA A 9 12.23 20.85 -4.83
N ALA A 10 11.18 21.54 -5.27
CA ALA A 10 9.93 20.92 -5.74
C ALA A 10 10.05 20.33 -7.16
N VAL A 11 10.92 20.88 -8.00
CA VAL A 11 11.15 20.40 -9.38
C VAL A 11 12.21 19.28 -9.44
N ALA A 12 13.12 19.18 -8.47
CA ALA A 12 14.12 18.10 -8.41
C ALA A 12 13.53 16.72 -8.04
N VAL A 13 12.33 16.66 -7.43
CA VAL A 13 11.63 15.39 -7.12
C VAL A 13 10.99 14.76 -8.37
N LEU A 14 10.89 15.50 -9.49
CA LEU A 14 10.39 15.00 -10.78
C LEU A 14 11.47 14.34 -11.66
N LEU A 15 12.72 14.19 -11.17
CA LEU A 15 13.87 13.75 -11.97
C LEU A 15 14.44 12.37 -11.59
N VAL A 16 13.62 11.44 -11.10
CA VAL A 16 14.07 10.04 -10.93
C VAL A 16 13.72 9.21 -12.16
N ALA A 17 14.70 9.20 -13.08
CA ALA A 17 15.11 8.13 -14.00
C ALA A 17 14.14 7.63 -15.11
N PRO A 18 14.68 7.22 -16.28
CA PRO A 18 13.91 6.87 -17.46
C PRO A 18 13.29 5.46 -17.34
N ARG A 19 12.01 5.35 -17.71
CA ARG A 19 11.30 4.08 -17.92
C ARG A 19 11.94 3.32 -19.09
N VAL A 20 12.61 2.21 -18.79
CA VAL A 20 12.83 1.12 -19.74
C VAL A 20 12.66 -0.17 -18.95
N ALA A 21 11.47 -0.74 -18.99
CA ALA A 21 11.17 -2.07 -18.48
C ALA A 21 10.01 -2.63 -19.32
N ASP A 22 10.15 -3.88 -19.71
CA ASP A 22 9.14 -4.63 -20.44
C ASP A 22 7.89 -4.73 -19.56
N ALA A 23 6.79 -4.09 -20.00
CA ALA A 23 5.53 -4.13 -19.28
C ALA A 23 5.04 -5.57 -19.20
N THR A 24 4.97 -6.11 -17.98
CA THR A 24 4.40 -7.45 -17.76
C THR A 24 2.94 -7.26 -17.42
N ASP A 25 2.05 -7.71 -18.31
CA ASP A 25 0.62 -7.61 -18.06
C ASP A 25 0.20 -8.48 -16.86
N LEU A 26 -0.39 -7.83 -15.85
CA LEU A 26 -0.85 -8.49 -14.62
C LEU A 26 -2.04 -9.44 -14.85
N PHE A 27 -2.76 -9.27 -15.95
CA PHE A 27 -3.91 -10.07 -16.30
C PHE A 27 -3.71 -10.71 -17.67
N GLY A 28 -4.11 -11.96 -17.78
CA GLY A 28 -4.00 -12.69 -19.04
C GLY A 28 -4.93 -13.88 -19.10
N VAL A 29 -5.38 -14.25 -20.29
CA VAL A 29 -6.19 -15.43 -20.54
C VAL A 29 -5.49 -16.27 -21.59
N GLU A 30 -5.30 -17.54 -21.29
CA GLU A 30 -4.98 -18.58 -22.26
C GLU A 30 -6.22 -19.47 -22.46
N ALA A 31 -6.83 -19.42 -23.64
CA ALA A 31 -8.00 -20.20 -24.00
C ALA A 31 -7.65 -21.25 -25.07
N THR A 32 -7.91 -22.52 -24.78
CA THR A 32 -7.71 -23.64 -25.70
C THR A 32 -9.06 -24.18 -26.18
N TYR A 33 -9.19 -24.31 -27.50
CA TYR A 33 -10.39 -24.81 -28.19
C TYR A 33 -9.98 -25.75 -29.33
N SER A 34 -10.95 -26.31 -30.04
CA SER A 34 -10.72 -27.29 -31.13
C SER A 34 -9.79 -26.79 -32.25
N GLY A 35 -9.72 -25.47 -32.45
CA GLY A 35 -8.91 -24.82 -33.48
C GLY A 35 -7.53 -24.32 -33.03
N GLY A 36 -7.18 -24.45 -31.74
CA GLY A 36 -5.87 -24.04 -31.22
C GLY A 36 -5.94 -23.36 -29.85
N THR A 37 -4.91 -22.57 -29.55
CA THR A 37 -4.79 -21.81 -28.28
C THR A 37 -4.70 -20.32 -28.59
N ILE A 38 -5.45 -19.52 -27.83
CA ILE A 38 -5.46 -18.05 -27.88
C ILE A 38 -4.90 -17.55 -26.55
N THR A 39 -3.84 -16.76 -26.61
CA THR A 39 -3.28 -16.07 -25.44
C THR A 39 -3.49 -14.57 -25.60
N GLN A 40 -4.07 -13.92 -24.60
CA GLN A 40 -4.25 -12.48 -24.55
C GLN A 40 -3.90 -11.96 -23.17
N THR A 41 -3.32 -10.78 -23.12
CA THR A 41 -2.93 -10.11 -21.90
C THR A 41 -3.46 -8.67 -21.87
N ALA A 42 -3.67 -8.12 -20.68
CA ALA A 42 -4.22 -6.78 -20.51
C ALA A 42 -3.88 -6.17 -19.14
N SER A 43 -4.00 -4.84 -19.06
CA SER A 43 -3.95 -4.08 -17.80
C SER A 43 -5.30 -3.94 -17.09
N SER A 44 -6.39 -4.44 -17.70
CA SER A 44 -7.76 -4.38 -17.16
C SER A 44 -8.45 -5.73 -17.28
N LEU A 45 -8.67 -6.39 -16.14
CA LEU A 45 -9.35 -7.67 -16.05
C LEU A 45 -10.80 -7.59 -16.54
N PRO A 46 -11.65 -6.61 -16.14
CA PRO A 46 -13.01 -6.53 -16.65
C PRO A 46 -13.08 -6.46 -18.18
N ASN A 47 -12.23 -5.65 -18.81
CA ASN A 47 -12.20 -5.53 -20.27
C ASN A 47 -11.73 -6.84 -20.93
N LEU A 48 -10.74 -7.52 -20.34
CA LEU A 48 -10.25 -8.81 -20.84
C LEU A 48 -11.34 -9.90 -20.76
N ILE A 49 -12.06 -9.97 -19.63
CA ILE A 49 -13.16 -10.90 -19.43
C ILE A 49 -14.36 -10.56 -20.31
N GLU A 50 -14.71 -9.28 -20.47
CA GLU A 50 -15.77 -8.85 -21.38
C GLU A 50 -15.45 -9.23 -22.83
N ALA A 51 -14.20 -9.03 -23.27
CA ALA A 51 -13.76 -9.45 -24.59
C ALA A 51 -13.81 -10.96 -24.77
N LEU A 52 -13.44 -11.74 -23.74
CA LEU A 52 -13.53 -13.20 -23.74
C LEU A 52 -14.98 -13.68 -23.83
N ILE A 53 -15.86 -13.17 -22.96
CA ILE A 53 -17.27 -13.58 -22.89
C ILE A 53 -18.00 -13.26 -24.20
N ASN A 54 -17.76 -12.08 -24.75
CA ASN A 54 -18.39 -11.61 -25.98
C ASN A 54 -17.71 -12.10 -27.26
N ASN A 55 -16.67 -12.94 -27.16
CA ASN A 55 -15.85 -13.42 -28.29
C ASN A 55 -15.37 -12.25 -29.19
N GLN A 56 -14.89 -11.18 -28.59
CA GLN A 56 -14.44 -9.99 -29.31
C GLN A 56 -12.92 -10.01 -29.55
N GLY A 57 -12.49 -9.32 -30.61
CA GLY A 57 -11.08 -9.18 -30.94
C GLY A 57 -10.41 -10.53 -31.17
N ALA A 58 -9.34 -10.81 -30.42
CA ALA A 58 -8.59 -12.06 -30.52
C ALA A 58 -9.39 -13.30 -30.10
N PHE A 59 -10.48 -13.14 -29.34
CA PHE A 59 -11.36 -14.23 -28.91
C PHE A 59 -12.46 -14.59 -29.91
N ALA A 60 -12.56 -13.89 -31.05
CA ALA A 60 -13.55 -14.21 -32.09
C ALA A 60 -13.59 -15.69 -32.53
N PRO A 61 -12.47 -16.44 -32.60
CA PRO A 61 -12.50 -17.85 -32.96
C PRO A 61 -13.21 -18.77 -31.94
N LEU A 62 -13.44 -18.31 -30.71
CA LEU A 62 -14.13 -19.09 -29.67
C LEU A 62 -15.65 -19.16 -29.89
N LEU A 63 -16.20 -18.32 -30.76
CA LEU A 63 -17.65 -18.28 -31.02
C LEU A 63 -18.16 -19.64 -31.53
N GLY A 64 -19.09 -20.25 -30.78
CA GLY A 64 -19.68 -21.54 -31.10
C GLY A 64 -18.79 -22.75 -30.84
N ASN A 65 -17.67 -22.57 -30.12
CA ASN A 65 -16.77 -23.65 -29.73
C ASN A 65 -16.71 -23.79 -28.20
N ASP A 66 -16.62 -25.03 -27.74
CA ASP A 66 -16.22 -25.32 -26.37
C ASP A 66 -14.76 -24.91 -26.16
N PHE A 67 -14.43 -24.42 -24.98
CA PHE A 67 -13.06 -24.05 -24.63
C PHE A 67 -12.76 -24.22 -23.15
N THR A 68 -11.47 -24.41 -22.86
CA THR A 68 -10.90 -24.31 -21.52
C THR A 68 -10.02 -23.06 -21.46
N GLY A 69 -10.20 -22.24 -20.44
CA GLY A 69 -9.46 -21.02 -20.17
C GLY A 69 -8.60 -21.14 -18.91
N SER A 70 -7.43 -20.52 -18.92
CA SER A 70 -6.59 -20.29 -17.77
C SER A 70 -6.36 -18.79 -17.60
N LEU A 71 -6.75 -18.24 -16.46
CA LEU A 71 -6.62 -16.84 -16.11
C LEU A 71 -5.35 -16.62 -15.29
N THR A 72 -4.51 -15.72 -15.77
CA THR A 72 -3.47 -15.06 -14.99
C THR A 72 -4.09 -13.89 -14.23
N TYR A 73 -3.90 -13.85 -12.91
CA TYR A 73 -4.44 -12.79 -12.05
C TYR A 73 -3.34 -12.23 -11.14
N TYR A 74 -3.09 -10.92 -11.23
CA TYR A 74 -1.96 -10.24 -10.57
C TYR A 74 -0.63 -10.95 -10.80
N GLY A 75 -0.38 -11.40 -12.03
CA GLY A 75 0.85 -12.09 -12.41
C GLY A 75 0.98 -13.53 -11.92
N ILE A 76 -0.06 -14.12 -11.32
CA ILE A 76 -0.10 -15.55 -10.99
C ILE A 76 -0.74 -16.30 -12.17
N PRO A 77 0.01 -17.09 -12.94
CA PRO A 77 -0.54 -17.84 -14.07
C PRO A 77 -1.44 -18.96 -13.57
N GLY A 78 -2.59 -19.15 -14.21
CA GLY A 78 -3.56 -20.18 -13.84
C GLY A 78 -4.16 -20.02 -12.43
N ALA A 79 -4.24 -18.78 -11.94
CA ALA A 79 -4.91 -18.45 -10.68
C ALA A 79 -6.38 -18.92 -10.68
N VAL A 80 -7.04 -18.84 -11.84
CA VAL A 80 -8.39 -19.38 -12.06
C VAL A 80 -8.41 -20.12 -13.38
N ALA A 81 -8.99 -21.32 -13.41
CA ALA A 81 -9.30 -22.03 -14.64
C ALA A 81 -10.80 -22.02 -14.88
N VAL A 82 -11.18 -21.96 -16.15
CA VAL A 82 -12.56 -21.92 -16.60
C VAL A 82 -12.76 -23.01 -17.65
N ALA A 83 -13.85 -23.75 -17.59
CA ALA A 83 -14.25 -24.67 -18.64
C ALA A 83 -15.69 -24.37 -19.07
N VAL A 84 -15.89 -24.16 -20.37
CA VAL A 84 -17.21 -23.95 -20.96
C VAL A 84 -17.56 -25.20 -21.77
N GLN A 85 -18.71 -25.80 -21.49
CA GLN A 85 -19.24 -26.94 -22.24
C GLN A 85 -20.62 -26.57 -22.81
N GLY A 86 -20.68 -26.37 -24.13
CA GLY A 86 -21.83 -25.81 -24.82
C GLY A 86 -22.21 -24.43 -24.30
N ASP A 87 -23.50 -24.09 -24.46
CA ASP A 87 -24.06 -22.81 -24.00
C ASP A 87 -24.67 -22.89 -22.60
N THR A 88 -24.56 -24.03 -21.92
CA THR A 88 -25.37 -24.35 -20.73
C THR A 88 -24.55 -24.74 -19.49
N GLN A 89 -23.24 -24.96 -19.60
CA GLN A 89 -22.42 -25.29 -18.45
C GLN A 89 -21.10 -24.50 -18.41
N LEU A 90 -20.79 -23.97 -17.23
CA LEU A 90 -19.57 -23.24 -16.91
C LEU A 90 -18.98 -23.80 -15.62
N THR A 91 -17.73 -24.25 -15.64
CA THR A 91 -17.00 -24.66 -14.44
C THR A 91 -15.86 -23.70 -14.18
N ILE A 92 -15.73 -23.24 -12.93
CA ILE A 92 -14.66 -22.38 -12.44
C ILE A 92 -13.92 -23.14 -11.36
N THR A 93 -12.60 -23.24 -11.52
CA THR A 93 -11.73 -23.83 -10.52
C THR A 93 -10.57 -22.91 -10.17
N SER A 94 -10.02 -23.03 -8.96
CA SER A 94 -8.78 -22.35 -8.59
C SER A 94 -7.86 -23.32 -7.85
N PRO A 95 -6.62 -23.53 -8.34
CA PRO A 95 -5.64 -24.35 -7.62
C PRO A 95 -5.14 -23.67 -6.34
N LEU A 96 -5.32 -22.35 -6.21
CA LEU A 96 -4.86 -21.58 -5.04
C LEU A 96 -5.73 -21.85 -3.81
N THR A 97 -7.05 -21.97 -4.00
CA THR A 97 -8.02 -22.11 -2.90
C THR A 97 -8.72 -23.46 -2.87
N GLY A 98 -8.57 -24.28 -3.92
CA GLY A 98 -9.37 -25.48 -4.13
C GLY A 98 -10.81 -25.18 -4.54
N LEU A 99 -11.10 -23.96 -5.01
CA LEU A 99 -12.39 -23.59 -5.59
C LEU A 99 -12.75 -24.58 -6.70
N ASP A 100 -13.98 -25.10 -6.67
CA ASP A 100 -14.58 -25.91 -7.72
C ASP A 100 -16.08 -25.64 -7.77
N ARG A 101 -16.51 -24.83 -8.74
CA ARG A 101 -17.90 -24.39 -8.90
C ARG A 101 -18.36 -24.62 -10.31
N THR A 102 -19.49 -25.30 -10.46
CA THR A 102 -20.14 -25.51 -11.76
C THR A 102 -21.50 -24.83 -11.78
N PHE A 103 -21.68 -23.95 -12.75
CA PHE A 103 -22.94 -23.28 -13.09
C PHE A 103 -23.62 -24.05 -14.21
N THR A 104 -24.94 -24.21 -14.11
CA THR A 104 -25.75 -24.85 -15.15
C THR A 104 -26.91 -23.95 -15.49
N GLY A 105 -26.86 -23.37 -16.69
CA GLY A 105 -27.85 -22.44 -17.20
C GLY A 105 -28.64 -23.03 -18.36
N THR A 106 -29.68 -22.33 -18.74
CA THR A 106 -30.52 -22.63 -19.91
C THR A 106 -30.03 -21.96 -21.19
N SER A 107 -29.13 -20.98 -21.07
CA SER A 107 -28.49 -20.25 -22.17
C SER A 107 -27.18 -19.61 -21.70
N ARG A 108 -26.38 -19.10 -22.66
CA ARG A 108 -25.15 -18.36 -22.38
C ARG A 108 -25.37 -17.13 -21.50
N ASN A 109 -26.46 -16.40 -21.75
CA ASN A 109 -26.82 -15.20 -20.97
C ASN A 109 -27.20 -15.57 -19.52
N ASP A 110 -27.93 -16.69 -19.34
CA ASP A 110 -28.28 -17.20 -18.02
C ASP A 110 -27.03 -17.61 -17.22
N LEU A 111 -26.04 -18.26 -17.88
CA LEU A 111 -24.74 -18.53 -17.25
C LEU A 111 -23.99 -17.25 -16.86
N GLU A 112 -24.00 -16.23 -17.72
CA GLU A 112 -23.34 -14.95 -17.43
C GLU A 112 -23.99 -14.23 -16.24
N ASP A 113 -25.32 -14.24 -16.17
CA ASP A 113 -26.07 -13.67 -15.05
C ASP A 113 -25.80 -14.44 -13.74
N GLN A 114 -25.79 -15.78 -13.78
CA GLN A 114 -25.42 -16.61 -12.63
C GLN A 114 -23.98 -16.36 -12.16
N LEU A 115 -23.03 -16.22 -13.09
CA LEU A 115 -21.64 -15.91 -12.77
C LEU A 115 -21.51 -14.53 -12.13
N LYS A 116 -22.17 -13.51 -12.69
CA LYS A 116 -22.19 -12.15 -12.12
C LYS A 116 -22.81 -12.15 -10.73
N ASP A 117 -23.93 -12.83 -10.54
CA ASP A 117 -24.59 -12.92 -9.24
C ASP A 117 -23.72 -13.65 -8.21
N TRP A 118 -23.01 -14.69 -8.61
CA TRP A 118 -22.04 -15.35 -7.74
C TRP A 118 -20.87 -14.43 -7.39
N LEU A 119 -20.21 -13.81 -8.37
CA LEU A 119 -19.07 -12.92 -8.13
C LEU A 119 -19.42 -11.72 -7.25
N LEU A 120 -20.62 -11.16 -7.43
CA LEU A 120 -21.02 -9.91 -6.77
C LEU A 120 -21.77 -10.13 -5.45
N LYS A 121 -22.56 -11.21 -5.33
CA LYS A 121 -23.47 -11.41 -4.19
C LYS A 121 -23.10 -12.64 -3.38
N GLU A 122 -23.25 -13.83 -3.96
CA GLU A 122 -23.33 -15.10 -3.23
C GLU A 122 -21.95 -15.69 -2.92
N GLY A 123 -21.02 -15.59 -3.86
CA GLY A 123 -19.65 -16.12 -3.80
C GLY A 123 -18.65 -15.23 -3.08
N SER A 124 -19.11 -14.17 -2.40
CA SER A 124 -18.22 -13.18 -1.76
C SER A 124 -17.15 -13.78 -0.85
N ASN A 125 -17.46 -14.88 -0.15
CA ASN A 125 -16.46 -15.57 0.67
C ASN A 125 -15.39 -16.29 -0.18
N GLU A 126 -15.81 -16.95 -1.26
CA GLU A 126 -14.92 -17.74 -2.12
C GLU A 126 -14.04 -16.82 -2.98
N VAL A 127 -14.61 -15.71 -3.45
CA VAL A 127 -13.88 -14.62 -4.12
C VAL A 127 -12.92 -13.95 -3.15
N GLY A 128 -13.34 -13.72 -1.90
CA GLY A 128 -12.47 -13.19 -0.84
C GLY A 128 -11.26 -14.08 -0.58
N GLN A 129 -11.47 -15.40 -0.44
CA GLN A 129 -10.40 -16.38 -0.30
C GLN A 129 -9.44 -16.40 -1.50
N LEU A 130 -9.97 -16.23 -2.72
CA LEU A 130 -9.13 -16.13 -3.91
C LEU A 130 -8.27 -14.87 -3.89
N ILE A 131 -8.85 -13.71 -3.53
CA ILE A 131 -8.12 -12.44 -3.40
C ILE A 131 -7.04 -12.55 -2.31
N GLN A 132 -7.36 -13.19 -1.19
CA GLN A 132 -6.41 -13.45 -0.10
C GLN A 132 -5.25 -14.32 -0.59
N ALA A 133 -5.53 -15.48 -1.19
CA ALA A 133 -4.49 -16.38 -1.71
C ALA A 133 -3.62 -15.70 -2.78
N VAL A 134 -4.19 -14.80 -3.59
CA VAL A 134 -3.43 -14.01 -4.56
C VAL A 134 -2.47 -13.04 -3.85
N ALA A 135 -2.88 -12.43 -2.73
CA ALA A 135 -2.01 -11.57 -1.93
C ALA A 135 -0.87 -12.33 -1.23
N GLU A 136 -1.10 -13.60 -0.89
CA GLU A 136 -0.09 -14.51 -0.33
C GLU A 136 0.95 -14.94 -1.37
N HIS A 137 0.60 -14.94 -2.67
CA HIS A 137 1.44 -15.48 -3.74
C HIS A 137 1.94 -14.45 -4.76
N SER A 138 1.45 -13.21 -4.74
CA SER A 138 1.87 -12.16 -5.67
C SER A 138 2.28 -10.88 -4.98
N ALA A 139 3.51 -10.44 -5.25
CA ALA A 139 4.02 -9.14 -4.84
C ALA A 139 3.39 -7.97 -5.62
N ALA A 140 2.56 -8.25 -6.63
CA ALA A 140 1.76 -7.25 -7.36
C ALA A 140 0.35 -7.06 -6.77
N ALA A 141 -0.06 -7.88 -5.80
CA ALA A 141 -1.36 -7.73 -5.14
C ALA A 141 -1.44 -6.38 -4.40
N ILE A 142 -2.62 -5.76 -4.41
CA ILE A 142 -2.78 -4.40 -3.86
C ILE A 142 -3.29 -4.39 -2.41
N THR A 143 -3.84 -5.50 -1.92
CA THR A 143 -4.53 -5.58 -0.63
C THR A 143 -3.58 -5.88 0.52
N ASP A 144 -2.80 -6.96 0.43
CA ASP A 144 -1.93 -7.42 1.51
C ASP A 144 -0.62 -8.08 0.98
N GLY A 145 0.29 -8.41 1.90
CA GLY A 145 1.34 -9.40 1.66
C GLY A 145 2.59 -8.90 0.92
N ASN A 146 2.72 -7.59 0.67
CA ASN A 146 3.91 -7.04 0.01
C ASN A 146 4.13 -5.55 0.33
N PRO A 147 5.31 -4.97 0.04
CA PRO A 147 5.62 -3.59 0.47
C PRO A 147 4.83 -2.49 -0.25
N SER A 148 4.17 -2.80 -1.37
CA SER A 148 3.28 -1.90 -2.10
C SER A 148 1.80 -2.07 -1.70
N SER A 149 1.48 -3.08 -0.89
CA SER A 149 0.12 -3.39 -0.46
C SER A 149 -0.48 -2.33 0.45
N MET A 150 -1.80 -2.37 0.59
CA MET A 150 -2.54 -1.50 1.49
C MET A 150 -2.10 -1.66 2.96
N THR A 151 -1.92 -2.89 3.44
CA THR A 151 -1.45 -3.15 4.82
C THR A 151 -0.06 -2.58 5.09
N ALA A 152 0.88 -2.74 4.15
CA ALA A 152 2.22 -2.17 4.26
C ALA A 152 2.19 -0.65 4.30
N ARG A 153 1.41 -0.03 3.41
CA ARG A 153 1.28 1.44 3.35
C ARG A 153 0.61 2.02 4.60
N MET A 154 -0.41 1.36 5.12
CA MET A 154 -1.03 1.73 6.40
C MET A 154 -0.03 1.61 7.56
N ALA A 155 0.74 0.52 7.60
CA ALA A 155 1.80 0.34 8.59
C ALA A 155 2.90 1.41 8.47
N ASP A 156 3.32 1.76 7.25
CA ASP A 156 4.30 2.81 6.95
C ASP A 156 3.84 4.18 7.43
N ARG A 157 2.57 4.51 7.18
CA ARG A 157 2.00 5.79 7.61
C ARG A 157 1.87 5.88 9.12
N ALA A 158 1.38 4.84 9.77
CA ALA A 158 1.32 4.77 11.23
C ALA A 158 2.72 4.86 11.84
N PHE A 159 3.69 4.12 11.28
CA PHE A 159 5.06 4.08 11.79
C PHE A 159 5.78 5.40 11.58
N GLY A 160 5.56 6.03 10.43
CA GLY A 160 5.94 7.40 10.17
C GLY A 160 5.33 8.31 11.23
N THR A 161 4.01 8.44 11.30
CA THR A 161 3.30 9.42 12.13
C THR A 161 3.55 9.27 13.63
N PHE A 162 3.55 8.04 14.14
CA PHE A 162 3.61 7.76 15.58
C PHE A 162 5.01 7.33 16.05
N GLY A 163 5.84 6.78 15.16
CA GLY A 163 7.15 6.23 15.47
C GLY A 163 8.31 7.15 15.05
N LEU A 164 8.56 7.31 13.75
CA LEU A 164 9.78 7.92 13.21
C LEU A 164 9.67 9.39 12.77
N PHE A 165 8.48 9.96 12.59
CA PHE A 165 8.34 11.24 11.90
C PHE A 165 9.19 12.35 12.52
N PRO A 166 9.87 13.17 11.69
CA PRO A 166 10.66 14.31 12.12
C PRO A 166 9.82 15.59 12.28
N ALA A 167 8.49 15.50 12.27
CA ALA A 167 7.63 16.67 12.48
C ALA A 167 7.81 17.21 13.91
N ASN A 168 8.77 18.12 14.03
CA ASN A 168 8.82 19.26 14.93
C ASN A 168 8.53 18.95 16.39
N ARG A 169 9.59 18.64 17.16
CA ARG A 169 9.61 18.93 18.61
C ARG A 169 8.48 18.26 19.44
N VAL A 170 7.79 17.24 18.93
CA VAL A 170 6.63 16.57 19.59
C VAL A 170 6.99 15.88 20.92
N MET A 171 8.26 15.76 21.26
CA MET A 171 8.71 15.25 22.56
C MET A 171 9.52 16.26 23.37
N ARG A 172 9.66 17.49 22.88
CA ARG A 172 10.20 18.59 23.69
C ARG A 172 9.06 19.01 24.62
N GLY A 173 9.18 18.72 25.91
CA GLY A 173 8.20 19.09 26.92
C GLY A 173 7.95 20.60 27.08
N SER A 174 8.52 21.44 26.22
CA SER A 174 8.47 22.89 26.26
C SER A 174 7.63 23.51 25.14
N GLU A 175 7.01 22.73 24.25
CA GLU A 175 6.22 23.30 23.15
C GLU A 175 4.72 23.06 23.33
N PRO A 176 4.03 23.95 24.06
CA PRO A 176 2.59 24.06 23.93
C PRO A 176 2.25 24.49 22.50
N GLY A 177 1.37 23.75 21.84
CA GLY A 177 0.94 24.07 20.48
C GLY A 177 0.26 22.91 19.78
N HIS A 178 -0.58 23.24 18.82
CA HIS A 178 -1.14 22.30 17.86
C HIS A 178 -0.27 22.35 16.60
N HIS A 179 -0.15 21.23 15.89
CA HIS A 179 0.65 21.17 14.67
C HIS A 179 -0.12 20.50 13.56
N ALA A 180 0.15 20.89 12.33
CA ALA A 180 -0.30 20.20 11.14
C ALA A 180 0.83 20.12 10.12
N GLY A 181 0.67 19.26 9.14
CA GLY A 181 1.56 19.19 8.00
C GLY A 181 0.87 18.78 6.73
N LEU A 182 1.61 18.92 5.63
CA LEU A 182 1.25 18.46 4.31
C LEU A 182 2.45 17.76 3.72
N TRP A 183 2.28 16.49 3.37
CA TRP A 183 3.32 15.63 2.83
C TRP A 183 2.92 15.09 1.48
N PHE A 184 3.89 15.09 0.58
CA PHE A 184 3.81 14.47 -0.72
C PHE A 184 4.85 13.36 -0.77
N HIS A 185 4.42 12.16 -1.16
CA HIS A 185 5.27 11.00 -1.30
C HIS A 185 5.13 10.45 -2.72
N THR A 186 6.25 10.03 -3.30
CA THR A 186 6.26 9.24 -4.52
C THR A 186 7.09 7.99 -4.30
N ARG A 187 6.64 6.88 -4.85
CA ARG A 187 7.34 5.58 -4.83
C ARG A 187 7.31 4.99 -6.23
N GLN A 188 8.47 4.56 -6.71
CA GLN A 188 8.62 3.71 -7.88
C GLN A 188 9.10 2.35 -7.39
N SER A 189 8.34 1.29 -7.63
CA SER A 189 8.69 -0.07 -7.19
C SER A 189 8.67 -1.07 -8.32
N GLN A 190 9.41 -2.16 -8.13
CA GLN A 190 9.45 -3.31 -9.00
C GLN A 190 9.26 -4.55 -8.13
N ALA A 191 8.34 -5.41 -8.54
CA ALA A 191 7.99 -6.65 -7.86
C ALA A 191 8.17 -7.82 -8.84
N GLU A 192 8.90 -8.86 -8.44
CA GLU A 192 9.00 -10.07 -9.25
C GLU A 192 7.73 -10.91 -9.09
N THR A 193 7.19 -11.37 -10.22
CA THR A 193 6.02 -12.25 -10.29
C THR A 193 6.36 -13.46 -11.16
N PRO A 194 5.60 -14.56 -11.08
CA PRO A 194 5.84 -15.73 -11.93
C PRO A 194 5.81 -15.44 -13.45
N VAL A 195 5.15 -14.37 -13.90
CA VAL A 195 5.06 -13.98 -15.32
C VAL A 195 6.05 -12.87 -15.73
N GLY A 196 6.80 -12.29 -14.79
CA GLY A 196 7.73 -11.20 -15.06
C GLY A 196 7.81 -10.18 -13.94
N THR A 197 8.48 -9.05 -14.20
CA THR A 197 8.59 -7.95 -13.25
C THR A 197 7.42 -6.98 -13.44
N ALA A 198 6.70 -6.69 -12.36
CA ALA A 198 5.66 -5.67 -12.32
C ALA A 198 6.21 -4.36 -11.76
N ASP A 199 6.15 -3.31 -12.57
CA ASP A 199 6.47 -1.94 -12.21
C ASP A 199 5.25 -1.22 -11.63
N THR A 200 5.51 -0.42 -10.60
CA THR A 200 4.49 0.40 -9.94
C THR A 200 4.99 1.82 -9.73
N ALA A 201 4.21 2.79 -10.19
CA ALA A 201 4.35 4.18 -9.81
C ALA A 201 3.25 4.56 -8.81
N SER A 202 3.59 5.19 -7.69
CA SER A 202 2.60 5.66 -6.73
C SER A 202 2.89 7.06 -6.21
N TYR A 203 1.81 7.74 -5.87
CA TYR A 203 1.75 9.13 -5.43
C TYR A 203 0.78 9.22 -4.26
N GLU A 204 1.21 9.84 -3.17
CA GLU A 204 0.41 9.98 -1.96
C GLU A 204 0.50 11.41 -1.43
N ILE A 205 -0.65 11.90 -0.97
CA ILE A 205 -0.77 13.09 -0.14
C ILE A 205 -1.17 12.66 1.25
N HIS A 206 -0.44 13.11 2.26
CA HIS A 206 -0.72 12.84 3.66
C HIS A 206 -0.74 14.14 4.47
N VAL A 207 -1.80 14.31 5.28
CA VAL A 207 -2.06 15.50 6.09
C VAL A 207 -2.09 15.10 7.56
N PRO A 208 -0.92 14.99 8.22
CA PRO A 208 -0.87 14.68 9.63
C PRO A 208 -1.15 15.92 10.51
N TRP A 209 -1.68 15.67 11.70
CA TRP A 209 -1.98 16.69 12.70
C TRP A 209 -1.75 16.17 14.12
N TRP A 210 -1.43 17.10 15.03
CA TRP A 210 -1.13 16.83 16.43
C TRP A 210 -1.82 17.86 17.32
N LEU A 211 -2.61 17.39 18.27
CA LEU A 211 -3.22 18.17 19.33
C LEU A 211 -2.58 17.79 20.67
N ASN A 212 -1.73 18.67 21.21
CA ASN A 212 -1.06 18.41 22.47
C ASN A 212 -1.91 18.87 23.67
N PHE A 213 -2.17 17.96 24.60
CA PHE A 213 -2.86 18.21 25.86
C PHE A 213 -1.82 18.22 27.00
N GLY A 214 -1.05 19.31 27.05
CA GLY A 214 0.10 19.43 27.95
C GLY A 214 1.30 18.60 27.48
N ARG A 215 2.18 18.25 28.42
CA ARG A 215 3.48 17.62 28.11
C ARG A 215 3.41 16.12 27.87
N HIS A 216 2.44 15.43 28.46
CA HIS A 216 2.43 13.97 28.55
C HIS A 216 1.41 13.30 27.62
N VAL A 217 0.45 14.04 27.08
CA VAL A 217 -0.64 13.47 26.28
C VAL A 217 -0.86 14.29 25.01
N SER A 218 -1.10 13.62 23.89
CA SER A 218 -1.52 14.24 22.65
C SER A 218 -2.46 13.36 21.85
N LEU A 219 -3.44 13.95 21.18
CA LEU A 219 -4.16 13.28 20.10
C LEU A 219 -3.41 13.53 18.79
N ILE A 220 -3.09 12.47 18.08
CA ILE A 220 -2.32 12.50 16.83
C ILE A 220 -3.19 11.86 15.77
N GLY A 221 -3.27 12.43 14.58
CA GLY A 221 -3.95 11.77 13.49
C GLY A 221 -3.46 12.22 12.14
N GLY A 222 -4.06 11.67 11.10
CA GLY A 222 -3.74 12.04 9.74
C GLY A 222 -4.78 11.52 8.77
N ALA A 223 -4.92 12.21 7.65
CA ALA A 223 -5.71 11.76 6.52
C ALA A 223 -4.81 11.65 5.29
N SER A 224 -5.09 10.67 4.43
CA SER A 224 -4.30 10.43 3.23
C SER A 224 -5.18 10.12 2.03
N GLY A 225 -4.66 10.45 0.85
CA GLY A 225 -5.16 10.01 -0.44
C GLY A 225 -4.00 9.57 -1.30
N GLN A 226 -4.19 8.49 -2.06
CA GLN A 226 -3.14 7.89 -2.88
C GLN A 226 -3.68 7.44 -4.24
N TYR A 227 -2.79 7.51 -5.21
CA TYR A 227 -2.96 6.98 -6.55
C TYR A 227 -1.76 6.09 -6.87
N MET A 228 -2.01 4.95 -7.48
CA MET A 228 -1.01 3.98 -7.88
C MET A 228 -1.35 3.45 -9.27
N ASP A 229 -0.33 3.28 -10.09
CA ASP A 229 -0.39 2.68 -11.43
C ASP A 229 0.58 1.50 -11.41
N THR A 230 0.04 0.29 -11.49
CA THR A 230 0.83 -0.93 -11.62
C THR A 230 0.58 -1.52 -12.99
N GLU A 231 1.56 -1.49 -13.88
CA GLU A 231 1.44 -2.04 -15.24
C GLU A 231 0.19 -1.56 -16.01
N GLY A 232 -0.18 -0.28 -15.85
CA GLY A 232 -1.37 0.31 -16.48
C GLY A 232 -2.67 0.08 -15.71
N THR A 233 -2.66 -0.67 -14.61
CA THR A 233 -3.81 -0.86 -13.72
C THR A 233 -3.86 0.29 -12.71
N ALA A 234 -4.88 1.15 -12.83
CA ALA A 234 -5.07 2.29 -11.93
C ALA A 234 -5.71 1.86 -10.60
N VAL A 235 -5.09 2.23 -9.49
CA VAL A 235 -5.51 1.93 -8.12
C VAL A 235 -5.64 3.23 -7.33
N TYR A 236 -6.75 3.39 -6.63
CA TYR A 236 -7.03 4.55 -5.81
C TYR A 236 -7.23 4.12 -4.37
N GLY A 237 -6.79 4.95 -3.43
CA GLY A 237 -7.07 4.70 -2.02
C GLY A 237 -6.97 5.95 -1.17
N GLY A 238 -7.33 5.79 0.08
CA GLY A 238 -7.25 6.83 1.08
C GLY A 238 -7.80 6.35 2.41
N GLY A 239 -7.58 7.15 3.44
CA GLY A 239 -8.03 6.80 4.77
C GLY A 239 -7.48 7.71 5.83
N SER A 240 -7.68 7.32 7.07
CA SER A 240 -7.31 8.13 8.22
C SER A 240 -6.86 7.29 9.40
N ASP A 241 -5.95 7.88 10.17
CA ASP A 241 -5.36 7.29 11.36
C ASP A 241 -5.58 8.22 12.55
N LEU A 242 -5.76 7.61 13.73
CA LEU A 242 -5.94 8.30 14.99
C LEU A 242 -5.21 7.55 16.10
N GLY A 243 -4.37 8.26 16.84
CA GLY A 243 -3.57 7.70 17.93
C GLY A 243 -3.52 8.62 19.14
N LEU A 244 -3.37 8.02 20.32
CA LEU A 244 -3.19 8.73 21.58
C LEU A 244 -1.73 8.64 22.01
N GLY A 245 -0.95 9.70 21.78
CA GLY A 245 0.42 9.77 22.25
C GLY A 245 0.48 9.97 23.77
N ILE A 246 1.02 9.00 24.49
CA ILE A 246 1.27 9.02 25.93
C ILE A 246 2.77 9.05 26.14
N ARG A 247 3.28 10.01 26.92
CA ARG A 247 4.71 10.22 27.14
C ARG A 247 5.08 10.04 28.60
N PRO A 248 5.40 8.82 29.07
CA PRO A 248 5.83 8.61 30.45
C PRO A 248 7.10 9.40 30.79
N PHE A 249 8.00 9.55 29.82
CA PHE A 249 9.19 10.39 29.95
C PHE A 249 9.20 11.43 28.85
N VAL A 250 9.22 12.69 29.25
CA VAL A 250 9.27 13.81 28.33
C VAL A 250 10.71 14.31 28.27
N ARG A 251 11.25 14.39 27.05
CA ARG A 251 12.59 14.92 26.85
C ARG A 251 12.59 16.43 27.06
N ASP A 252 13.56 16.92 27.80
CA ASP A 252 13.77 18.35 28.00
C ASP A 252 15.26 18.68 28.11
N GLU A 253 15.60 19.87 28.58
CA GLU A 253 17.00 20.30 28.69
C GLU A 253 17.77 19.54 29.77
N GLN A 254 17.08 18.96 30.75
CA GLN A 254 17.67 18.17 31.84
C GLN A 254 17.58 16.68 31.55
N SER A 255 16.44 16.22 31.05
CA SER A 255 16.21 14.85 30.63
C SER A 255 16.58 14.70 29.15
N HIS A 256 17.76 14.15 28.90
CA HIS A 256 18.22 13.77 27.56
C HIS A 256 17.45 12.57 26.96
N PHE A 257 16.45 12.05 27.67
CA PHE A 257 15.67 10.88 27.27
C PHE A 257 14.19 11.21 27.15
N GLY A 258 13.53 10.66 26.13
CA GLY A 258 12.08 10.71 25.97
C GLY A 258 11.52 9.35 25.57
N TRP A 259 10.31 9.06 26.02
CA TRP A 259 9.56 7.86 25.63
C TRP A 259 8.10 8.21 25.38
N GLN A 260 7.61 7.83 24.20
CA GLN A 260 6.21 7.91 23.82
C GLN A 260 5.70 6.52 23.45
N VAL A 261 4.51 6.22 23.92
CA VAL A 261 3.72 5.08 23.49
C VAL A 261 2.45 5.63 22.86
N THR A 262 2.08 5.09 21.71
CA THR A 262 0.91 5.53 20.95
C THR A 262 0.09 4.32 20.56
N PRO A 263 -0.93 3.93 21.34
CA PRO A 263 -2.01 3.13 20.81
C PRO A 263 -2.72 3.92 19.69
N PHE A 264 -3.07 3.24 18.60
CA PHE A 264 -3.73 3.87 17.47
C PHE A 264 -4.74 2.92 16.81
N VAL A 265 -5.63 3.55 16.04
CA VAL A 265 -6.58 2.92 15.14
C VAL A 265 -6.55 3.62 13.79
N GLY A 266 -7.00 2.96 12.74
CA GLY A 266 -7.13 3.56 11.42
C GLY A 266 -8.17 2.85 10.57
N LEU A 267 -8.64 3.55 9.55
CA LEU A 267 -9.60 3.05 8.58
C LEU A 267 -9.19 3.56 7.20
N HIS A 268 -8.96 2.63 6.28
CA HIS A 268 -8.50 2.93 4.92
C HIS A 268 -9.31 2.13 3.92
N ALA A 269 -9.50 2.70 2.74
CA ALA A 269 -10.05 2.00 1.59
C ALA A 269 -9.05 2.06 0.44
N MET A 270 -8.97 0.98 -0.33
CA MET A 270 -8.24 0.93 -1.60
C MET A 270 -9.05 0.11 -2.59
N GLY A 271 -8.98 0.45 -3.87
CA GLY A 271 -9.57 -0.38 -4.91
C GLY A 271 -9.15 0.03 -6.31
N THR A 272 -9.44 -0.86 -7.23
CA THR A 272 -9.22 -0.68 -8.66
C THR A 272 -10.39 -1.30 -9.41
N TYR A 273 -10.89 -0.56 -10.39
CA TYR A 273 -11.84 -1.12 -11.34
C TYR A 273 -11.11 -2.11 -12.26
N ASP A 274 -9.95 -1.71 -12.80
CA ASP A 274 -9.18 -2.49 -13.76
C ASP A 274 -8.65 -3.81 -13.18
N GLY A 275 -8.29 -3.85 -11.90
CA GLY A 275 -7.91 -5.10 -11.23
C GLY A 275 -9.05 -5.86 -10.56
N ALA A 276 -10.30 -5.38 -10.71
CA ALA A 276 -11.51 -5.93 -10.12
C ALA A 276 -11.36 -6.33 -8.64
N THR A 277 -10.67 -5.51 -7.85
CA THR A 277 -10.37 -5.80 -6.45
C THR A 277 -10.33 -4.53 -5.63
N GLY A 278 -10.53 -4.68 -4.34
CA GLY A 278 -10.49 -3.60 -3.38
C GLY A 278 -10.89 -4.07 -2.00
N GLY A 279 -10.84 -3.15 -1.05
CA GLY A 279 -11.17 -3.44 0.33
C GLY A 279 -11.25 -2.19 1.17
N LEU A 280 -11.99 -2.33 2.27
CA LEU A 280 -11.93 -1.44 3.42
C LEU A 280 -11.17 -2.20 4.51
N LEU A 281 -10.05 -1.66 4.98
CA LEU A 281 -9.29 -2.25 6.06
C LEU A 281 -9.37 -1.35 7.29
N ASN A 282 -9.59 -1.96 8.45
CA ASN A 282 -9.27 -1.31 9.71
C ASN A 282 -7.86 -1.68 10.13
N GLN A 283 -7.27 -0.83 10.98
CA GLN A 283 -6.07 -1.17 11.72
C GLN A 283 -6.22 -0.81 13.18
N PHE A 284 -5.59 -1.59 14.03
CA PHE A 284 -5.28 -1.19 15.40
C PHE A 284 -3.86 -1.58 15.72
N GLY A 285 -3.19 -0.79 16.55
CA GLY A 285 -1.80 -1.04 16.84
C GLY A 285 -1.27 -0.21 17.98
N ILE A 286 0.02 -0.40 18.23
CA ILE A 286 0.77 0.34 19.22
C ILE A 286 2.15 0.67 18.64
N ALA A 287 2.52 1.93 18.73
CA ALA A 287 3.86 2.40 18.42
C ALA A 287 4.58 2.80 19.72
N SER A 288 5.87 2.51 19.79
CA SER A 288 6.77 2.94 20.86
C SER A 288 7.92 3.71 20.25
N ARG A 289 8.17 4.92 20.75
CA ARG A 289 9.23 5.83 20.29
C ARG A 289 10.10 6.21 21.47
N LEU A 290 11.38 5.87 21.38
CA LEU A 290 12.42 6.24 22.32
C LEU A 290 13.32 7.31 21.69
N GLU A 291 13.61 8.37 22.44
CA GLU A 291 14.46 9.47 22.01
C GLU A 291 15.65 9.63 22.94
N PHE A 292 16.85 9.75 22.37
CA PHE A 292 18.09 10.02 23.09
C PHE A 292 18.77 11.25 22.50
N GLN A 293 18.84 12.33 23.29
CA GLN A 293 19.59 13.53 22.96
C GLN A 293 21.07 13.31 23.29
N LEU A 294 21.86 13.08 22.26
CA LEU A 294 23.30 12.96 22.35
C LEU A 294 23.97 14.36 22.35
N PRO A 295 25.26 14.45 22.73
CA PRO A 295 26.02 15.69 22.64
C PRO A 295 25.99 16.32 21.24
N ARG A 296 26.25 17.64 21.18
CA ARG A 296 26.25 18.43 19.93
C ARG A 296 24.88 18.52 19.23
N GLY A 297 23.80 18.17 19.92
CA GLY A 297 22.45 18.30 19.37
C GLY A 297 22.02 17.13 18.49
N ILE A 298 22.79 16.03 18.44
CA ILE A 298 22.43 14.81 17.72
C ILE A 298 21.26 14.14 18.44
N LEU A 299 20.23 13.73 17.71
CA LEU A 299 19.09 13.01 18.24
C LEU A 299 19.06 11.59 17.65
N LEU A 300 19.06 10.60 18.52
CA LEU A 300 18.85 9.19 18.16
C LEU A 300 17.41 8.81 18.51
N ILE A 301 16.71 8.20 17.56
CA ILE A 301 15.33 7.73 17.72
C ILE A 301 15.30 6.24 17.44
N VAL A 302 14.73 5.48 18.37
CA VAL A 302 14.40 4.05 18.18
C VAL A 302 12.89 3.94 18.20
N ALA A 303 12.31 3.37 17.15
CA ALA A 303 10.87 3.20 17.03
C ALA A 303 10.52 1.74 16.80
N ASN A 304 9.46 1.26 17.45
CA ASN A 304 8.91 -0.07 17.25
C ASN A 304 7.39 0.04 17.10
N GLN A 305 6.79 -0.82 16.31
CA GLN A 305 5.35 -0.85 16.07
C GLN A 305 4.88 -2.28 15.91
N PHE A 306 3.71 -2.55 16.46
CA PHE A 306 2.86 -3.67 16.10
C PHE A 306 1.55 -3.11 15.55
N SER A 307 1.12 -3.63 14.41
CA SER A 307 -0.17 -3.33 13.80
C SER A 307 -0.89 -4.62 13.46
N HIS A 308 -2.20 -4.65 13.70
CA HIS A 308 -3.11 -5.69 13.22
C HIS A 308 -4.09 -5.05 12.24
N PHE A 309 -4.36 -5.75 11.14
CA PHE A 309 -5.19 -5.34 10.02
C PHE A 309 -6.27 -6.37 9.79
N ASN A 310 -7.52 -5.92 9.67
CA ASN A 310 -8.62 -6.77 9.20
C ASN A 310 -9.39 -6.09 8.08
N SER A 311 -9.88 -6.89 7.13
CA SER A 311 -10.89 -6.42 6.19
C SER A 311 -12.24 -6.23 6.86
N LEU A 312 -12.93 -5.19 6.41
CA LEU A 312 -14.32 -4.94 6.72
C LEU A 312 -15.13 -5.23 5.46
N ARG A 313 -16.13 -6.10 5.61
CA ARG A 313 -17.08 -6.39 4.54
C ARG A 313 -17.82 -5.13 4.12
N LEU A 314 -17.63 -4.73 2.88
CA LEU A 314 -18.36 -3.64 2.26
C LEU A 314 -19.53 -4.20 1.45
N LYS A 315 -20.75 -3.76 1.78
CA LYS A 315 -21.93 -4.02 0.96
C LYS A 315 -22.36 -2.74 0.26
N ILE A 316 -22.14 -2.65 -1.05
CA ILE A 316 -22.57 -1.51 -1.88
C ILE A 316 -23.65 -2.01 -2.84
N LYS A 317 -24.90 -1.63 -2.58
CA LYS A 317 -26.08 -2.20 -3.25
C LYS A 317 -26.06 -3.73 -3.11
N ASP A 318 -25.87 -4.42 -4.22
CA ASP A 318 -25.85 -5.88 -4.30
C ASP A 318 -24.42 -6.44 -4.36
N VAL A 319 -23.39 -5.59 -4.30
CA VAL A 319 -21.98 -6.03 -4.36
C VAL A 319 -21.42 -6.17 -2.95
N ASN A 320 -20.91 -7.35 -2.63
CA ASN A 320 -20.19 -7.65 -1.40
C ASN A 320 -18.69 -7.74 -1.69
N ILE A 321 -17.90 -6.82 -1.12
CA ILE A 321 -16.45 -6.77 -1.27
C ILE A 321 -15.80 -7.05 0.08
N ASP A 322 -15.01 -8.11 0.15
CA ASP A 322 -14.29 -8.52 1.35
C ASP A 322 -13.02 -9.30 0.93
N PRO A 323 -11.84 -8.65 0.93
CA PRO A 323 -10.61 -9.31 0.51
C PRO A 323 -10.05 -10.31 1.55
N MET A 324 -10.77 -10.53 2.67
CA MET A 324 -10.38 -11.46 3.74
C MET A 324 -8.97 -11.22 4.28
N VAL A 325 -8.59 -9.94 4.39
CA VAL A 325 -7.29 -9.58 4.95
C VAL A 325 -7.33 -9.80 6.46
N GLU A 326 -6.39 -10.57 6.97
CA GLU A 326 -6.06 -10.70 8.39
C GLU A 326 -4.54 -10.74 8.51
N GLN A 327 -3.93 -9.62 8.89
CA GLN A 327 -2.47 -9.47 8.86
C GLN A 327 -1.97 -8.72 10.08
N ASN A 328 -0.84 -9.15 10.59
CA ASN A 328 -0.10 -8.52 11.65
C ASN A 328 1.25 -8.09 11.09
N VAL A 329 1.62 -6.84 11.33
CA VAL A 329 2.88 -6.27 10.89
C VAL A 329 3.67 -5.82 12.10
N LEU A 330 4.92 -6.29 12.19
CA LEU A 330 5.92 -5.75 13.09
C LEU A 330 6.84 -4.82 12.31
N LYS A 331 7.11 -3.65 12.89
CA LYS A 331 8.04 -2.69 12.31
C LYS A 331 8.99 -2.13 13.36
N ASN A 332 10.29 -2.24 13.13
CA ASN A 332 11.32 -1.72 14.02
C ASN A 332 12.23 -0.80 13.23
N GLY A 333 12.65 0.32 13.81
CA GLY A 333 13.44 1.29 13.09
C GLY A 333 14.29 2.17 13.98
N LEU A 334 15.27 2.76 13.32
CA LEU A 334 16.29 3.63 13.89
C LEU A 334 16.36 4.88 13.03
N MET A 335 16.44 6.06 13.64
CA MET A 335 16.76 7.30 12.95
C MET A 335 17.79 8.09 13.73
N VAL A 336 18.74 8.68 13.01
CA VAL A 336 19.70 9.64 13.54
C VAL A 336 19.46 10.98 12.86
N ASP A 337 19.31 12.03 13.66
CA ASP A 337 19.10 13.40 13.20
C ASP A 337 20.23 14.30 13.71
N VAL A 338 20.94 14.95 12.78
CA VAL A 338 22.20 15.66 13.04
C VAL A 338 22.07 17.11 12.58
N PRO A 339 22.30 18.11 13.46
CA PRO A 339 22.35 19.50 13.04
C PRO A 339 23.57 19.74 12.16
N LEU A 340 23.36 20.30 10.96
CA LEU A 340 24.43 20.66 10.04
C LEU A 340 24.95 22.08 10.28
N TRP A 341 24.10 22.96 10.80
CA TRP A 341 24.45 24.36 11.11
C TRP A 341 24.41 24.63 12.62
N ALA A 342 25.25 25.58 13.05
CA ALA A 342 25.38 25.94 14.47
C ALA A 342 24.09 26.55 15.06
N ASP A 343 23.31 27.24 14.23
CA ASP A 343 22.01 27.82 14.58
C ASP A 343 20.88 26.79 14.65
N LYS A 344 21.17 25.53 14.29
CA LYS A 344 20.22 24.42 14.27
C LYS A 344 19.00 24.69 13.38
N SER A 345 19.17 25.41 12.27
CA SER A 345 18.09 25.60 11.29
C SER A 345 18.15 24.60 10.13
N LEU A 346 19.24 23.86 9.96
CA LEU A 346 19.36 22.76 8.99
C LEU A 346 19.83 21.47 9.69
N TYR A 347 19.14 20.37 9.40
CA TYR A 347 19.49 19.02 9.85
C TYR A 347 19.60 18.05 8.68
N ALA A 348 20.47 17.06 8.84
CA ALA A 348 20.47 15.85 8.05
C ALA A 348 19.97 14.69 8.90
N ASN A 349 19.15 13.82 8.32
CA ASN A 349 18.70 12.60 8.96
C ASN A 349 19.07 11.38 8.11
N GLY A 350 19.31 10.26 8.80
CA GLY A 350 19.45 8.93 8.21
C GLY A 350 18.62 7.95 9.01
N PHE A 351 17.93 7.05 8.33
CA PHE A 351 17.03 6.10 8.98
C PHE A 351 17.07 4.72 8.33
N PHE A 352 16.76 3.73 9.15
CA PHE A 352 16.60 2.34 8.78
C PHE A 352 15.33 1.79 9.42
N ALA A 353 14.58 0.95 8.71
CA ALA A 353 13.47 0.20 9.27
C ALA A 353 13.43 -1.23 8.73
N ASP A 354 13.02 -2.18 9.57
CA ASP A 354 12.72 -3.56 9.25
C ASP A 354 11.22 -3.77 9.44
N THR A 355 10.53 -4.22 8.38
CA THR A 355 9.10 -4.54 8.40
C THR A 355 8.91 -6.03 8.16
N ARG A 356 8.06 -6.68 8.96
CA ARG A 356 7.74 -8.10 8.85
C ARG A 356 6.24 -8.32 8.87
N PHE A 357 5.74 -9.09 7.92
CA PHE A 357 4.40 -9.68 7.95
C PHE A 357 4.47 -10.95 8.80
N LEU A 358 3.45 -11.22 9.60
CA LEU A 358 3.43 -12.39 10.51
C LEU A 358 2.47 -13.48 10.03
N GLN A 359 1.63 -13.19 9.05
CA GLN A 359 0.84 -14.16 8.30
C GLN A 359 1.47 -14.36 6.92
N ASP A 360 0.92 -15.31 6.16
CA ASP A 360 1.37 -15.59 4.80
C ASP A 360 1.32 -14.31 3.95
N ALA A 361 2.39 -14.12 3.18
CA ALA A 361 2.64 -12.91 2.41
C ALA A 361 3.53 -13.27 1.23
N ALA A 362 3.31 -12.63 0.08
CA ALA A 362 4.21 -12.79 -1.07
C ALA A 362 5.64 -12.29 -0.76
N VAL A 363 5.77 -11.36 0.17
CA VAL A 363 7.06 -10.86 0.68
C VAL A 363 7.02 -10.84 2.20
N ASP A 364 7.64 -11.84 2.86
CA ASP A 364 7.64 -11.99 4.32
C ASP A 364 8.16 -10.76 5.08
N ASN A 365 9.19 -10.10 4.55
CA ASN A 365 9.79 -8.92 5.15
C ASN A 365 10.46 -8.02 4.12
N TYR A 366 10.65 -6.75 4.49
CA TYR A 366 11.47 -5.82 3.73
C TYR A 366 12.17 -4.83 4.65
N GLN A 367 13.31 -4.32 4.18
CA GLN A 367 14.05 -3.27 4.86
C GLN A 367 13.94 -1.96 4.10
N THR A 368 13.82 -0.87 4.84
CA THR A 368 13.85 0.50 4.33
C THR A 368 15.15 1.16 4.78
N LEU A 369 15.92 1.72 3.85
CA LEU A 369 17.06 2.58 4.15
C LEU A 369 16.82 3.96 3.54
N GLY A 370 17.00 5.03 4.32
CA GLY A 370 16.75 6.38 3.82
C GLY A 370 17.59 7.46 4.46
N ALA A 371 17.57 8.63 3.81
CA ALA A 371 18.22 9.83 4.27
C ALA A 371 17.42 11.06 3.84
N GLY A 372 17.56 12.16 4.58
CA GLY A 372 16.82 13.37 4.32
C GLY A 372 17.47 14.62 4.89
N LEU A 373 16.88 15.75 4.53
CA LEU A 373 17.23 17.08 5.03
C LEU A 373 15.99 17.75 5.62
N SER A 374 16.19 18.46 6.72
CA SER A 374 15.14 19.23 7.39
C SER A 374 15.60 20.66 7.61
N LEU A 375 14.91 21.61 6.99
CA LEU A 375 15.01 23.03 7.29
C LEU A 375 13.98 23.37 8.38
N ARG A 376 14.44 23.86 9.52
CA ARG A 376 13.62 24.13 10.71
C ARG A 376 13.64 25.61 11.04
N GLY A 377 12.48 26.25 10.90
CA GLY A 377 12.23 27.59 11.42
C GLY A 377 11.40 27.55 12.70
N ASP A 378 11.04 28.73 13.21
CA ASP A 378 10.30 28.85 14.47
C ASP A 378 8.85 28.36 14.39
N ARG A 379 8.21 28.50 13.22
CA ARG A 379 6.80 28.15 13.02
C ARG A 379 6.57 27.10 11.94
N MET A 380 7.59 26.84 11.14
CA MET A 380 7.48 25.97 9.97
C MET A 380 8.75 25.15 9.83
N SER A 381 8.60 23.91 9.39
CA SER A 381 9.70 23.11 8.89
C SER A 381 9.40 22.59 7.49
N LEU A 382 10.46 22.46 6.69
CA LEU A 382 10.45 21.76 5.41
C LEU A 382 11.35 20.54 5.55
N ASN A 383 10.84 19.38 5.14
CA ASN A 383 11.55 18.11 5.18
C ASN A 383 11.55 17.54 3.76
N VAL A 384 12.67 17.01 3.33
CA VAL A 384 12.78 16.21 2.11
C VAL A 384 13.56 14.96 2.43
N TYR A 385 13.19 13.84 1.80
CA TYR A 385 13.91 12.59 1.98
C TYR A 385 13.88 11.75 0.71
N VAL A 386 14.83 10.83 0.65
CA VAL A 386 14.84 9.70 -0.28
C VAL A 386 15.04 8.43 0.53
N SER A 387 14.38 7.35 0.12
CA SER A 387 14.62 6.03 0.70
C SER A 387 14.52 4.95 -0.35
N ARG A 388 14.98 3.77 0.02
CA ARG A 388 14.90 2.56 -0.78
C ARG A 388 14.33 1.46 0.10
N ASP A 389 13.30 0.78 -0.40
CA ASP A 389 12.86 -0.49 0.18
C ASP A 389 13.47 -1.64 -0.61
N PHE A 390 13.85 -2.70 0.08
CA PHE A 390 14.41 -3.88 -0.54
C PHE A 390 14.01 -5.14 0.23
N ALA A 391 13.65 -6.17 -0.52
CA ALA A 391 13.46 -7.55 -0.12
C ALA A 391 14.10 -8.45 -1.21
N GLY A 392 13.93 -9.77 -1.12
CA GLY A 392 14.40 -10.69 -2.17
C GLY A 392 13.80 -10.34 -3.54
N ASP A 393 12.46 -10.32 -3.61
CA ASP A 393 11.70 -10.23 -4.86
C ASP A 393 11.05 -8.84 -5.04
N TYR A 394 11.49 -7.84 -4.27
CA TYR A 394 10.94 -6.50 -4.30
C TYR A 394 12.01 -5.43 -4.11
N ARG A 395 11.90 -4.35 -4.88
CA ARG A 395 12.70 -3.14 -4.66
C ARG A 395 11.87 -1.89 -4.96
N SER A 396 12.12 -0.82 -4.21
CA SER A 396 11.52 0.47 -4.50
C SER A 396 12.47 1.63 -4.23
N TRP A 397 12.24 2.73 -4.93
CA TRP A 397 12.77 4.04 -4.60
C TRP A 397 11.63 4.95 -4.19
N ASN A 398 11.82 5.63 -3.07
CA ASN A 398 10.86 6.55 -2.51
C ASN A 398 11.49 7.94 -2.41
N ALA A 399 10.68 8.97 -2.65
CA ALA A 399 11.02 10.34 -2.34
C ALA A 399 9.82 11.01 -1.68
N GLY A 400 10.08 11.92 -0.76
CA GLY A 400 9.02 12.69 -0.13
C GLY A 400 9.45 14.09 0.25
N ALA A 401 8.47 14.98 0.26
CA ALA A 401 8.62 16.36 0.70
C ALA A 401 7.45 16.72 1.62
N GLY A 402 7.76 17.38 2.73
CA GLY A 402 6.81 17.65 3.80
C GLY A 402 6.99 19.03 4.38
N LEU A 403 5.88 19.77 4.48
CA LEU A 403 5.79 20.98 5.28
C LEU A 403 5.08 20.66 6.58
N SER A 404 5.57 21.19 7.69
CA SER A 404 4.87 21.13 8.98
C SER A 404 4.91 22.47 9.66
N PHE A 405 3.81 22.85 10.30
CA PHE A 405 3.62 24.17 10.87
C PHE A 405 2.84 24.12 12.19
N GLY A 406 3.09 25.08 13.07
CA GLY A 406 2.24 25.31 14.24
C GLY A 406 0.91 25.93 13.84
N LEU A 407 -0.16 25.51 14.51
CA LEU A 407 -1.53 26.02 14.37
C LEU A 407 -1.85 27.07 15.44
#